data_AF-A0A349S412-F1
#
_entry.id   AF-A0A349S412-F1
#
_cell.length_a   1.000
_cell.length_b   1.000
_cell.length_c   1.000
_cell.angle_alpha   90.00
_cell.angle_beta   90.00
_cell.angle_gamma   90.00
#
_symmetry.space_group_name_H-M   'P 1'
#
loop_
_entity.id
_entity.type
_entity.pdbx_description
1 polymer ?
#
loop_
_entity_poly.entity_id
_entity_poly.type
_entity_poly.pdbx_seq_one_letter_code
_entity_poly.pdbx_strand_id
1 'polypeptide(L)' 'LCASVQVPVQQFVMRNDMRCGSTIGPITAGELGIKTVDVGLPSWGMHSIREHAGTQDAWLLFKVLQQFYANED' A
#
# COMPACT_ATOMS: atom_id res chain seq x y z
N LEU A 1 6.33 -2.41 -12.24
CA LEU A 1 5.07 -3.03 -11.78
C LEU A 1 3.86 -2.18 -12.15
N CYS A 2 3.55 -1.08 -11.44
CA CYS A 2 2.33 -0.32 -11.72
C CYS A 2 2.22 0.19 -13.17
N ALA A 3 3.32 0.70 -13.74
CA ALA A 3 3.37 1.15 -15.14
C ALA A 3 3.07 0.03 -16.16
N SER A 4 3.48 -1.22 -15.91
CA SER A 4 3.26 -2.33 -16.85
C SER A 4 1.81 -2.79 -16.90
N VAL A 5 1.03 -2.51 -15.85
CA VAL A 5 -0.42 -2.79 -15.79
C VAL A 5 -1.29 -1.53 -15.88
N GLN A 6 -0.68 -0.39 -16.22
CA GLN A 6 -1.35 0.92 -16.38
C GLN A 6 -2.13 1.33 -15.11
N VAL A 7 -1.58 1.07 -13.93
CA VAL A 7 -2.15 1.50 -12.65
C VAL A 7 -1.46 2.78 -12.19
N PRO A 8 -2.20 3.88 -11.90
CA PRO A 8 -1.62 5.11 -11.40
C PRO A 8 -1.02 4.91 -10.00
N VAL A 9 0.07 5.62 -9.71
CA VAL A 9 0.74 5.59 -8.40
C VAL A 9 0.45 6.88 -7.66
N GLN A 10 0.18 6.76 -6.36
CA GLN A 10 0.02 7.87 -5.44
C GLN A 10 1.06 7.75 -4.33
N GLN A 11 1.42 8.89 -3.73
CA GLN A 11 2.37 8.95 -2.62
C GLN A 11 1.68 9.53 -1.39
N PHE A 12 1.94 8.93 -0.23
CA PHE A 12 1.44 9.41 1.04
C PHE A 12 2.61 9.58 2.01
N VAL A 13 2.77 10.79 2.53
CA VAL A 13 3.71 11.13 3.59
C VAL A 13 3.01 12.01 4.59
N MET A 14 3.27 11.77 5.87
CA MET A 14 2.75 12.64 6.92
C MET A 14 3.55 13.93 6.98
N ARG A 15 2.88 15.02 7.37
CA ARG A 15 3.57 16.25 7.73
C ARG A 15 4.47 16.02 8.94
N ASN A 16 5.63 16.67 8.95
CA ASN A 16 6.64 16.51 10.01
C ASN A 16 6.15 16.91 11.41
N ASP A 17 5.12 17.74 11.51
CA ASP A 17 4.53 18.21 12.76
C ASP A 17 3.35 17.35 13.25
N MET A 18 3.06 16.23 12.60
CA MET A 18 1.97 15.31 12.95
C MET A 18 2.47 13.92 13.27
N ARG A 19 1.77 13.21 14.16
CA ARG A 19 2.05 11.80 14.44
C ARG A 19 1.64 10.94 13.25
N CYS A 20 2.42 9.91 12.96
CA CYS A 20 2.12 8.91 11.94
C CYS A 20 1.80 7.56 12.60
N GLY A 21 0.89 6.81 12.00
CA GLY A 21 0.74 5.39 12.31
C GLY A 21 1.98 4.60 11.88
N SER A 22 2.15 3.40 12.43
CA SER A 22 3.15 2.44 11.96
C SER A 22 2.46 1.28 11.25
N THR A 23 3.23 0.53 10.46
CA THR A 23 2.80 -0.74 9.85
C THR A 23 3.73 -1.86 10.30
N ILE A 24 3.49 -3.07 9.79
CA ILE A 24 4.39 -4.22 10.00
C ILE A 24 5.64 -4.15 9.12
N GLY A 25 5.66 -3.35 8.05
CA GLY A 25 6.74 -3.33 7.05
C GLY A 25 8.14 -3.09 7.63
N PRO A 26 8.35 -2.07 8.50
CA PRO A 26 9.63 -1.85 9.16
C PRO A 26 10.03 -2.99 10.12
N ILE A 27 9.06 -3.59 10.83
CA ILE A 27 9.31 -4.72 11.72
C ILE A 27 9.77 -5.93 10.89
N THR A 28 9.05 -6.27 9.82
CA THR A 28 9.40 -7.38 8.92
C THR A 28 10.79 -7.18 8.30
N ALA A 29 11.12 -5.97 7.84
CA ALA A 29 12.45 -5.68 7.30
C ALA A 29 13.56 -5.81 8.35
N GLY A 30 13.35 -5.26 9.56
CA GLY A 30 14.34 -5.31 10.63
C GLY A 30 14.60 -6.72 11.16
N GLU A 31 13.54 -7.51 11.35
CA GLU A 31 13.63 -8.85 11.94
C GLU A 31 14.10 -9.91 10.95
N LEU A 32 13.70 -9.82 9.68
CA LEU A 32 14.00 -10.85 8.67
C LEU A 32 15.10 -10.45 7.67
N GLY A 33 15.50 -9.17 7.65
CA GLY A 33 16.45 -8.66 6.66
C GLY A 33 15.93 -8.66 5.22
N ILE A 34 14.62 -8.84 5.02
CA ILE A 34 13.98 -8.86 3.70
C ILE A 34 13.65 -7.43 3.28
N LYS A 35 13.90 -7.10 2.02
CA LYS A 35 13.51 -5.81 1.45
C LYS A 35 11.98 -5.72 1.40
N THR A 36 11.40 -4.78 2.15
CA THR A 36 9.95 -4.55 2.19
C THR A 36 9.57 -3.24 1.51
N VAL A 37 8.30 -3.15 1.10
CA VAL A 37 7.68 -1.92 0.63
C VAL A 37 6.27 -1.83 1.23
N ASP A 38 5.98 -0.73 1.92
CA ASP A 38 4.63 -0.46 2.43
C ASP A 38 3.79 0.20 1.34
N VAL A 39 2.67 -0.44 0.99
CA VAL A 39 1.68 0.04 0.03
C VAL A 39 0.29 -0.26 0.54
N GLY A 40 -0.69 0.54 0.11
CA GLY A 40 -2.08 0.34 0.49
C GLY A 40 -3.02 1.09 -0.45
N LEU A 41 -4.30 0.81 -0.31
CA LEU A 41 -5.36 1.59 -0.96
C LEU A 41 -5.77 2.77 -0.07
N PRO A 42 -6.13 3.92 -0.65
CA PRO A 42 -6.59 5.06 0.13
C PRO A 42 -7.97 4.80 0.73
N SER A 43 -8.13 5.12 2.01
CA SER A 43 -9.41 5.05 2.70
C SER A 43 -9.65 6.28 3.57
N TRP A 44 -10.92 6.52 3.88
CA TRP A 44 -11.40 7.57 4.78
C TRP A 44 -12.01 6.95 6.03
N GLY A 45 -11.80 7.64 7.15
CA GLY A 45 -12.35 7.22 8.44
C GLY A 45 -11.72 5.92 8.95
N MET A 46 -10.43 5.71 8.72
CA MET A 46 -9.69 4.56 9.27
C MET A 46 -9.98 4.43 10.79
N HIS A 47 -10.37 3.24 11.23
CA HIS A 47 -10.86 2.90 12.59
C HIS A 47 -12.30 3.34 12.92
N SER A 48 -13.08 3.81 11.95
CA SER A 48 -14.52 4.03 12.09
C SER A 48 -15.28 2.69 12.12
N ILE A 49 -16.47 2.67 12.73
CA ILE A 49 -17.42 1.55 12.59
C ILE A 49 -17.85 1.33 11.12
N ARG A 50 -17.70 2.38 10.29
CA ARG A 50 -17.97 2.34 8.86
C ARG A 50 -16.93 3.18 8.12
N GLU A 51 -15.99 2.51 7.48
CA GLU A 51 -14.96 3.11 6.65
C GLU A 51 -15.46 3.37 5.22
N HIS A 52 -14.70 4.14 4.44
CA HIS A 52 -15.03 4.47 3.05
C HIS A 52 -13.78 4.42 2.16
N ALA A 53 -13.90 3.90 0.94
CA ALA A 53 -12.82 3.81 -0.03
C ALA A 53 -13.38 3.93 -1.45
N GLY A 54 -12.52 4.21 -2.43
CA GLY A 54 -12.91 4.29 -3.83
C GLY A 54 -13.29 2.91 -4.38
N THR A 55 -14.32 2.89 -5.23
CA THR A 55 -14.87 1.65 -5.80
C THR A 55 -13.87 0.87 -6.65
N GLN A 56 -12.86 1.55 -7.20
CA GLN A 56 -11.82 0.95 -8.05
C GLN A 56 -10.52 0.63 -7.30
N ASP A 57 -10.32 1.14 -6.08
CA ASP A 57 -9.00 1.11 -5.44
C ASP A 57 -8.53 -0.31 -5.14
N ALA A 58 -9.43 -1.18 -4.68
CA ALA A 58 -9.14 -2.59 -4.45
C ALA A 58 -8.77 -3.34 -5.75
N TRP A 59 -9.45 -3.03 -6.86
CA TRP A 59 -9.17 -3.64 -8.16
C TRP A 59 -7.82 -3.19 -8.73
N LEU A 60 -7.49 -1.91 -8.59
CA LEU A 60 -6.21 -1.37 -9.03
C LEU A 60 -5.05 -2.00 -8.24
N LEU A 61 -5.18 -2.13 -6.91
CA LEU A 61 -4.20 -2.82 -6.07
C LEU A 61 -4.06 -4.30 -6.48
N PHE A 62 -5.18 -5.00 -6.69
CA PHE A 62 -5.19 -6.38 -7.15
C PHE A 62 -4.39 -6.57 -8.45
N LYS A 63 -4.59 -5.70 -9.46
CA LYS A 63 -3.83 -5.77 -10.73
C LYS A 63 -2.31 -5.69 -10.51
N VAL A 64 -1.86 -4.83 -9.60
CA VAL A 64 -0.42 -4.67 -9.32
C VAL A 64 0.13 -5.89 -8.59
N LEU A 65 -0.60 -6.42 -7.59
CA LEU A 65 -0.19 -7.62 -6.86
C LEU A 65 -0.17 -8.85 -7.76
N GLN A 66 -1.16 -9.01 -8.64
CA GLN A 66 -1.16 -10.07 -9.64
C GLN A 66 0.07 -9.99 -10.54
N GLN A 67 0.42 -8.80 -11.02
CA GLN A 67 1.63 -8.61 -11.83
C GLN A 67 2.92 -8.88 -11.05
N PHE A 68 2.95 -8.54 -9.76
CA PHE A 68 4.10 -8.80 -8.89
C PHE A 68 4.40 -10.30 -8.81
N TYR A 69 3.39 -11.13 -8.48
CA TYR A 69 3.55 -12.58 -8.40
C TYR A 69 3.71 -13.28 -9.76
N ALA A 70 3.20 -12.68 -10.85
CA ALA A 70 3.39 -13.23 -12.20
C ALA A 70 4.79 -12.97 -12.78
N ASN A 71 5.51 -11.97 -12.23
CA ASN A 71 6.86 -11.59 -12.65
C ASN A 71 7.95 -12.16 -11.74
N GLU A 72 7.63 -13.11 -10.86
CA GLU A 72 8.63 -13.84 -10.09
C GLU A 72 9.27 -14.91 -11.00
N ASP A 73 10.43 -14.57 -11.56
CA ASP A 73 11.53 -15.51 -11.87
C ASP A 73 12.36 -15.73 -10.59
#